data_AF-A0A7J3NMS9-F1
#
_entry.id   AF-A0A7J3NMS9-F1
#
_cell.length_a   1.000
_cell.length_b   1.000
_cell.length_c   1.000
_cell.angle_alpha   90.00
_cell.angle_beta   90.00
_cell.angle_gamma   90.00
#
_symmetry.space_group_name_H-M   'P 1'
#
loop_
_entity.id
_entity.type
_entity.pdbx_description
1 polymer ?
#
loop_
_entity_poly.entity_id
_entity_poly.type
_entity_poly.pdbx_seq_one_letter_code
_entity_poly.pdbx_strand_id
1 'polypeptide(L)'
;MKAFGMKVIVYDPWVDGEVLREMGVRRVDLATLLSESDVVSIHCLLTPETRHMIGERELGMMKRTAVIVNTARGGIIDEKALYKALAEGRIKCAGLDVFEAEPLERDNPLLTLKNVVLTPHMAVQTADAVLRLLYNVGVQPR
;
A
#
# COMPACT_ATOMS: atom_id res chain seq x y z
N MET A 1 3.37 -13.82 -3.90
CA MET A 1 1.99 -14.22 -3.50
C MET A 1 1.55 -15.56 -4.09
N LYS A 2 1.54 -15.76 -5.42
CA LYS A 2 1.10 -17.03 -6.03
C LYS A 2 1.87 -18.28 -5.56
N ALA A 3 3.20 -18.19 -5.44
CA ALA A 3 4.02 -19.27 -4.93
C ALA A 3 3.71 -19.66 -3.47
N PHE A 4 3.05 -18.77 -2.72
CA PHE A 4 2.57 -19.02 -1.35
C PHE A 4 1.10 -19.49 -1.31
N GLY A 5 0.53 -19.86 -2.46
CA GLY A 5 -0.85 -20.36 -2.55
C GLY A 5 -1.96 -19.30 -2.44
N MET A 6 -1.61 -18.01 -2.47
CA MET A 6 -2.60 -16.94 -2.35
C MET A 6 -3.39 -16.73 -3.65
N LYS A 7 -4.70 -16.51 -3.52
CA LYS A 7 -5.55 -15.99 -4.60
C LYS A 7 -5.28 -14.49 -4.74
N VAL A 8 -4.92 -14.05 -5.95
CA VAL A 8 -4.58 -12.64 -6.22
C VAL A 8 -5.67 -11.99 -7.07
N ILE A 9 -6.23 -10.90 -6.56
CA ILE A 9 -7.16 -10.00 -7.26
C ILE A 9 -6.53 -8.60 -7.34
N VAL A 10 -6.85 -7.86 -8.39
CA VAL A 10 -6.23 -6.56 -8.69
C VAL A 10 -7.29 -5.53 -9.00
N TYR A 11 -7.15 -4.34 -8.42
CA TYR A 11 -7.81 -3.13 -8.88
C TYR A 11 -6.75 -2.24 -9.54
N ASP A 12 -6.86 -2.10 -10.85
CA ASP A 12 -6.10 -1.11 -11.61
C ASP A 12 -7.00 -0.63 -12.77
N PRO A 13 -7.41 0.65 -12.80
CA PRO A 13 -8.30 1.14 -13.83
C PRO A 13 -7.64 1.18 -15.22
N TRP A 14 -6.31 1.24 -15.30
CA TRP A 14 -5.52 1.56 -16.49
C TRP A 14 -4.89 0.33 -17.16
N VAL A 15 -4.64 -0.74 -16.41
CA VAL A 15 -4.03 -1.96 -16.96
C VAL A 15 -5.02 -2.74 -17.82
N ASP A 16 -4.56 -3.16 -19.00
CA ASP A 16 -5.34 -3.98 -19.93
C ASP A 16 -5.74 -5.33 -19.29
N GLY A 17 -6.98 -5.76 -19.56
CA GLY A 17 -7.47 -7.06 -19.14
C GLY A 17 -6.66 -8.23 -19.73
N GLU A 18 -6.05 -8.08 -20.90
CA GLU A 18 -5.17 -9.10 -21.50
C GLU A 18 -3.94 -9.37 -20.65
N VAL A 19 -3.24 -8.31 -20.23
CA VAL A 19 -2.07 -8.41 -19.34
C VAL A 19 -2.43 -9.12 -18.04
N LEU A 20 -3.59 -8.79 -17.45
CA LEU A 20 -4.06 -9.43 -16.21
C LEU A 20 -4.41 -10.92 -16.42
N ARG A 21 -5.00 -11.27 -17.57
CA ARG A 21 -5.30 -12.67 -17.93
C ARG A 21 -4.02 -13.49 -18.11
N GLU A 22 -3.02 -12.97 -18.81
CA GLU A 22 -1.72 -13.63 -18.98
C GLU A 22 -1.01 -13.83 -17.64
N MET A 23 -1.06 -12.81 -16.78
CA MET A 23 -0.58 -12.91 -15.42
C MET A 23 -1.44 -13.80 -14.53
N GLY A 24 -2.58 -14.32 -15.01
CA GLY A 24 -3.52 -15.17 -14.28
C GLY A 24 -4.08 -14.51 -13.02
N VAL A 25 -4.40 -13.22 -13.08
CA VAL A 25 -4.98 -12.42 -11.99
C VAL A 25 -6.32 -11.85 -12.40
N ARG A 26 -7.25 -11.79 -11.44
CA ARG A 26 -8.61 -11.30 -11.68
C ARG A 26 -8.69 -9.81 -11.41
N ARG A 27 -9.10 -9.01 -12.41
CA ARG A 27 -9.48 -7.61 -12.23
C ARG A 27 -10.80 -7.50 -11.46
N VAL A 28 -10.87 -6.59 -10.50
CA VAL A 28 -12.07 -6.27 -9.72
C VAL A 28 -12.16 -4.76 -9.48
N ASP A 29 -13.31 -4.26 -9.05
CA ASP A 29 -13.42 -2.91 -8.51
C ASP A 29 -12.81 -2.81 -7.09
N LEU A 30 -12.61 -1.58 -6.61
CA LEU A 30 -11.97 -1.31 -5.32
C LEU A 30 -12.78 -1.87 -4.13
N ALA A 31 -14.12 -1.77 -4.15
CA ALA A 31 -14.95 -2.25 -3.04
C ALA A 31 -14.89 -3.78 -2.93
N THR A 32 -14.94 -4.48 -4.08
CA THR A 32 -14.73 -5.93 -4.16
C THR A 32 -13.33 -6.29 -3.68
N LEU A 33 -12.29 -5.54 -4.07
CA LEU A 33 -10.93 -5.78 -3.60
C LEU A 33 -10.83 -5.70 -2.07
N LEU A 34 -11.35 -4.63 -1.47
CA LEU A 34 -11.24 -4.39 -0.04
C LEU A 34 -12.04 -5.42 0.79
N SER A 35 -13.24 -5.79 0.33
CA SER A 35 -14.11 -6.73 1.05
C SER A 35 -13.69 -8.20 0.94
N GLU A 36 -13.11 -8.61 -0.20
CA GLU A 36 -12.65 -10.00 -0.38
C GLU A 36 -11.25 -10.26 0.19
N SER A 37 -10.39 -9.24 0.31
CA SER A 37 -8.97 -9.43 0.60
C SER A 37 -8.69 -9.65 2.09
N ASP A 38 -7.84 -10.64 2.40
CA ASP A 38 -7.21 -10.80 3.72
C ASP A 38 -5.93 -9.97 3.84
N VAL A 39 -5.29 -9.65 2.71
CA VAL A 39 -4.12 -8.77 2.63
C VAL A 39 -4.31 -7.82 1.46
N VAL A 40 -4.23 -6.52 1.73
CA VAL A 40 -4.26 -5.45 0.72
C VAL A 40 -2.87 -4.83 0.65
N SER A 41 -2.29 -4.77 -0.56
CA SER A 41 -0.98 -4.15 -0.80
C SER A 41 -1.13 -3.05 -1.84
N ILE A 42 -0.70 -1.84 -1.50
CA ILE A 42 -0.86 -0.64 -2.33
C ILE A 42 0.39 -0.41 -3.17
N HIS A 43 0.19 -0.26 -4.48
CA HIS A 43 1.25 -0.04 -5.46
C HIS A 43 0.92 1.05 -6.50
N CYS A 44 -0.18 1.79 -6.32
CA CYS A 44 -0.56 2.87 -7.22
C CYS A 44 0.24 4.16 -6.96
N LEU A 45 0.27 5.05 -7.95
CA LEU A 45 0.84 6.39 -7.80
C LEU A 45 -0.04 7.25 -6.89
N LEU A 46 0.57 8.21 -6.21
CA LEU A 46 -0.17 9.31 -5.57
C LEU A 46 -0.52 10.37 -6.62
N THR A 47 -1.81 10.54 -6.85
CA THR A 47 -2.42 11.54 -7.74
C THR A 47 -3.57 12.21 -6.98
N PRO A 48 -4.19 13.28 -7.52
CA PRO A 48 -5.40 13.85 -6.91
C PRO A 48 -6.52 12.82 -6.70
N GLU A 49 -6.65 11.85 -7.60
CA GLU A 49 -7.67 10.80 -7.57
C GLU A 49 -7.36 9.71 -6.53
N THR A 50 -6.08 9.40 -6.30
CA THR A 50 -5.67 8.37 -5.34
C THR A 50 -5.36 8.92 -3.95
N ARG A 51 -5.34 10.25 -3.79
CA ARG A 51 -5.13 10.90 -2.49
C ARG A 51 -6.27 10.56 -1.54
N HIS A 52 -5.93 9.94 -0.40
CA HIS A 52 -6.86 9.44 0.61
C HIS A 52 -7.93 8.51 0.00
N MET A 53 -7.58 7.80 -1.09
CA MET A 53 -8.44 6.80 -1.70
C MET A 53 -8.83 5.72 -0.68
N ILE A 54 -7.94 5.44 0.28
CA ILE A 54 -8.23 4.58 1.43
C ILE A 54 -8.51 5.47 2.64
N GLY A 55 -9.79 5.78 2.88
CA GLY A 55 -10.27 6.51 4.05
C GLY A 55 -11.02 5.63 5.05
N GLU A 56 -11.77 6.27 5.96
CA GLU A 56 -12.56 5.56 6.99
C GLU A 56 -13.58 4.58 6.39
N ARG A 57 -14.22 4.96 5.27
CA ARG A 57 -15.18 4.11 4.56
C ARG A 57 -14.52 2.86 4.01
N GLU A 58 -13.40 3.02 3.31
CA GLU A 58 -12.67 1.92 2.67
C GLU A 58 -12.06 0.97 3.69
N LEU A 59 -11.47 1.51 4.76
CA LEU A 59 -10.99 0.71 5.90
C LEU A 59 -12.14 -0.06 6.57
N GLY A 60 -13.36 0.49 6.57
CA GLY A 60 -14.57 -0.18 7.04
C GLY A 60 -15.09 -1.31 6.14
N MET A 61 -14.71 -1.32 4.86
CA MET A 61 -15.04 -2.41 3.93
C MET A 61 -14.13 -3.63 4.11
N MET A 62 -12.95 -3.44 4.70
CA MET A 62 -11.99 -4.50 4.92
C MET A 62 -12.46 -5.48 5.99
N LYS A 63 -11.98 -6.73 5.90
CA LYS A 63 -12.21 -7.72 6.97
C LYS A 63 -11.51 -7.26 8.25
N ARG A 64 -12.12 -7.55 9.41
CA ARG A 64 -11.47 -7.35 10.73
C ARG A 64 -10.12 -8.06 10.86
N THR A 65 -9.94 -9.17 10.14
CA THR A 65 -8.69 -9.95 10.12
C THR A 65 -7.68 -9.43 9.10
N ALA A 66 -8.02 -8.43 8.29
CA ALA A 66 -7.22 -8.00 7.16
C ALA A 66 -5.95 -7.26 7.60
N VAL A 67 -4.93 -7.36 6.75
CA VAL A 67 -3.68 -6.60 6.85
C VAL A 67 -3.59 -5.65 5.67
N ILE A 68 -3.24 -4.39 5.92
CA ILE A 68 -2.96 -3.41 4.86
C ILE A 68 -1.46 -3.09 4.81
N VAL A 69 -0.89 -3.07 3.61
CA VAL A 69 0.53 -2.77 3.37
C VAL A 69 0.64 -1.60 2.41
N ASN A 70 1.43 -0.59 2.77
CA ASN A 70 1.71 0.55 1.90
C ASN A 70 3.22 0.77 1.79
N THR A 71 3.74 0.50 0.60
CA THR A 71 5.12 0.81 0.19
C THR A 71 5.14 1.74 -1.02
N ALA A 72 4.02 2.44 -1.29
CA ALA A 72 3.86 3.34 -2.42
C ALA A 72 4.07 4.79 -1.99
N ARG A 73 3.03 5.46 -1.50
CA ARG A 73 3.09 6.83 -0.94
C ARG A 73 2.12 6.95 0.23
N GLY A 74 2.50 7.67 1.28
CA GLY A 74 1.70 7.78 2.50
C GLY A 74 0.32 8.39 2.28
N GLY A 75 0.25 9.48 1.50
CA GLY A 75 -1.00 10.19 1.19
C GLY A 75 -2.05 9.42 0.37
N ILE A 76 -1.84 8.15 0.06
CA ILE A 76 -2.88 7.28 -0.53
C ILE A 76 -3.87 6.80 0.56
N ILE A 77 -3.38 6.62 1.78
CA ILE A 77 -4.19 6.27 2.95
C ILE A 77 -4.38 7.54 3.79
N ASP A 78 -5.60 7.81 4.24
CA ASP A 78 -5.82 8.82 5.29
C ASP A 78 -5.25 8.29 6.61
N GLU A 79 -4.15 8.89 7.07
CA GLU A 79 -3.38 8.40 8.21
C GLU A 79 -4.18 8.45 9.52
N LYS A 80 -5.07 9.44 9.67
CA LYS A 80 -5.96 9.58 10.83
C LYS A 80 -7.01 8.48 10.83
N ALA A 81 -7.60 8.21 9.67
CA ALA A 81 -8.56 7.10 9.52
C ALA A 81 -7.88 5.75 9.78
N LEU A 82 -6.64 5.57 9.30
CA LEU A 82 -5.86 4.36 9.53
C LEU A 82 -5.57 4.15 11.03
N TYR A 83 -5.08 5.18 11.72
CA TYR A 83 -4.84 5.13 13.17
C TYR A 83 -6.11 4.70 13.92
N LYS A 84 -7.24 5.34 13.62
CA LYS A 84 -8.54 5.00 14.24
C LYS A 84 -8.94 3.55 13.95
N ALA A 85 -8.85 3.11 12.70
CA ALA A 85 -9.21 1.75 12.31
C ALA A 85 -8.35 0.69 13.01
N LEU A 86 -7.05 0.95 13.22
CA LEU A 86 -6.16 0.05 13.93
C LEU A 86 -6.37 0.06 15.44
N ALA A 87 -6.55 1.25 16.03
CA ALA A 87 -6.79 1.42 17.47
C ALA A 87 -8.12 0.79 17.90
N GLU A 88 -9.15 0.87 17.05
CA GLU A 88 -10.46 0.26 17.28
C GLU A 88 -10.53 -1.23 16.87
N GLY A 89 -9.47 -1.79 16.30
CA GLY A 89 -9.46 -3.18 15.81
C GLY A 89 -10.42 -3.44 14.63
N ARG A 90 -10.74 -2.40 13.85
CA ARG A 90 -11.52 -2.50 12.61
C ARG A 90 -10.77 -3.28 11.53
N ILE A 91 -9.44 -3.19 11.52
CA ILE A 91 -8.52 -4.06 10.77
C ILE A 91 -7.44 -4.61 11.71
N LYS A 92 -6.80 -5.71 11.32
CA LYS A 92 -5.91 -6.45 12.21
C LYS A 92 -4.57 -5.74 12.40
N CYS A 93 -3.86 -5.48 11.30
CA CYS A 93 -2.54 -4.88 11.31
C CYS A 93 -2.27 -4.00 10.07
N ALA A 94 -1.25 -3.15 10.15
CA ALA A 94 -0.70 -2.44 9.01
C ALA A 94 0.83 -2.58 8.90
N GLY A 95 1.35 -2.57 7.67
CA GLY A 95 2.78 -2.45 7.38
C GLY A 95 3.05 -1.25 6.48
N LEU A 96 3.76 -0.24 6.97
CA LEU A 96 3.95 1.03 6.27
C LEU A 96 5.44 1.34 6.10
N ASP A 97 5.85 1.63 4.88
CA ASP A 97 7.18 2.19 4.57
C ASP A 97 7.13 3.70 4.30
N VAL A 98 5.94 4.27 4.16
CA VAL A 98 5.71 5.64 3.70
C VAL A 98 4.61 6.31 4.52
N PHE A 99 4.70 7.63 4.69
CA PHE A 99 3.86 8.42 5.61
C PHE A 99 3.33 9.70 4.94
N GLU A 100 2.25 10.28 5.45
CA GLU A 100 1.72 11.54 4.90
C GLU A 100 2.74 12.69 5.00
N ALA A 101 3.47 12.73 6.12
CA ALA A 101 4.58 13.64 6.35
C ALA A 101 5.85 12.83 6.60
N GLU A 102 6.91 13.14 5.85
CA GLU A 102 8.22 12.52 5.97
C GLU A 102 9.30 13.59 6.18
N PRO A 103 10.20 13.44 7.17
CA PRO A 103 10.37 12.29 8.06
C PRO A 103 9.23 12.13 9.09
N LEU A 104 9.07 10.90 9.59
CA LEU A 104 8.04 10.61 10.60
C LEU A 104 8.37 11.32 11.92
N GLU A 105 7.45 12.14 12.39
CA GLU A 105 7.59 12.86 13.66
C GLU A 105 7.60 11.90 14.86
N ARG A 106 8.35 12.27 15.89
CA ARG A 106 8.56 11.41 17.09
C ARG A 106 7.29 11.19 17.91
N ASP A 107 6.33 12.09 17.80
CA ASP A 107 5.04 12.04 18.48
C ASP A 107 3.92 11.49 17.57
N ASN A 108 4.25 10.94 16.40
CA ASN A 108 3.25 10.36 15.50
C ASN A 108 2.47 9.22 16.21
N PRO A 109 1.13 9.27 16.26
CA PRO A 109 0.32 8.28 16.97
C PRO A 109 0.51 6.83 16.50
N LEU A 110 0.88 6.60 15.23
CA LEU A 110 1.13 5.26 14.71
C LEU A 110 2.27 4.55 15.44
N LEU A 111 3.24 5.29 16.00
CA LEU A 111 4.33 4.74 16.81
C LEU A 111 3.85 4.11 18.12
N THR A 112 2.64 4.43 18.58
CA THR A 112 2.07 3.90 19.83
C THR A 112 1.35 2.56 19.65
N LEU A 113 1.05 2.19 18.40
CA LEU A 113 0.25 1.01 18.07
C LEU A 113 1.13 -0.26 18.03
N LYS A 114 0.65 -1.34 18.66
CA LYS A 114 1.35 -2.63 18.69
C LYS A 114 1.12 -3.49 17.44
N ASN A 115 0.11 -3.15 16.65
CA ASN A 115 -0.32 -3.87 15.45
C ASN A 115 0.13 -3.17 14.15
N VAL A 116 1.22 -2.41 14.22
CA VAL A 116 1.80 -1.70 13.08
C VAL A 116 3.29 -1.99 12.99
N VAL A 117 3.76 -2.24 11.77
CA VAL A 117 5.20 -2.30 11.45
C VAL A 117 5.53 -1.11 10.56
N LEU A 118 6.55 -0.35 10.95
CA LEU A 118 6.94 0.90 10.31
C LEU A 118 8.40 0.83 9.86
N THR A 119 8.67 1.23 8.62
CA THR A 119 10.03 1.40 8.08
C THR A 119 10.18 2.80 7.48
N PRO A 120 11.38 3.43 7.57
CA PRO A 120 11.55 4.84 7.21
C PRO A 120 11.86 5.02 5.71
N HIS A 121 10.92 4.72 4.83
CA HIS A 121 11.04 4.85 3.37
C HIS A 121 12.28 4.13 2.80
N MET A 122 12.39 2.85 3.15
CA MET A 122 13.56 2.02 2.86
C MET A 122 13.32 0.95 1.78
N ALA A 123 12.11 0.84 1.21
CA ALA A 123 11.78 -0.23 0.25
C ALA A 123 12.71 -0.26 -0.99
N VAL A 124 13.30 0.88 -1.36
CA VAL A 124 14.24 0.99 -2.50
C VAL A 124 15.72 0.91 -2.09
N GLN A 125 16.04 0.89 -0.79
CA GLN A 125 17.41 1.07 -0.27
C GLN A 125 18.23 -0.23 -0.27
N THR A 126 18.26 -0.93 -1.41
CA THR A 126 19.17 -2.05 -1.66
C THR A 126 20.34 -1.61 -2.53
N ALA A 127 21.52 -2.21 -2.36
CA ALA A 127 22.71 -1.84 -3.13
C ALA A 127 22.46 -1.89 -4.64
N ASP A 128 21.81 -2.96 -5.13
CA ASP A 128 21.49 -3.13 -6.55
C ASP A 128 20.51 -2.07 -7.07
N ALA A 129 19.46 -1.74 -6.30
CA ALA A 129 18.47 -0.75 -6.71
C ALA A 129 19.09 0.66 -6.76
N VAL A 130 19.88 1.02 -5.75
CA VAL A 130 20.61 2.30 -5.71
C VAL A 130 21.62 2.40 -6.85
N LEU A 131 22.39 1.34 -7.12
CA LEU A 131 23.33 1.31 -8.23
C LEU A 131 22.63 1.46 -9.59
N ARG A 132 21.51 0.77 -9.81
CA ARG A 132 20.70 0.89 -11.03
C ARG A 132 20.13 2.31 -11.19
N LEU A 133 19.66 2.91 -10.10
CA LEU A 133 19.17 4.29 -10.11
C LEU A 133 20.28 5.26 -10.51
N LEU A 134 21.45 5.18 -9.85
CA LEU A 134 22.60 6.04 -10.15
C LEU A 134 23.07 5.90 -11.59
N TYR A 135 23.13 4.67 -12.10
CA TYR A 135 23.45 4.40 -13.50
C TYR A 135 22.44 5.05 -14.43
N ASN A 136 21.15 4.83 -14.20
CA ASN A 136 20.10 5.35 -15.07
C ASN A 136 20.02 6.88 -15.04
N VAL A 137 20.24 7.54 -13.90
CA VAL A 137 20.28 9.01 -13.81
C VAL A 137 21.53 9.55 -14.52
N GLY A 138 22.68 8.87 -14.40
CA GLY A 138 23.94 9.29 -15.02
C GLY A 138 24.00 9.10 -16.55
N VAL A 139 23.18 8.21 -17.11
CA VAL A 139 23.19 7.84 -18.54
C VAL A 139 22.06 8.51 -19.35
N GLN A 140 21.13 9.22 -18.70
CA GLN A 140 20.08 9.95 -19.42
C GLN A 140 20.70 11.15 -20.18
N PRO A 141 20.60 11.21 -21.52
CA PRO A 141 21.02 12.39 -22.26
C PRO A 141 20.17 13.59 -21.81
N ARG A 142 20.84 14.71 -21.55
CA ARG A 142 20.17 15.99 -21.22
C ARG A 142 19.32 16.49 -22.37
#